data_AF-A0A1H7P437-F1
#
_entry.id   AF-A0A1H7P437-F1
#
_cell.length_a   1.000
_cell.length_b   1.000
_cell.length_c   1.000
_cell.angle_alpha   90.00
_cell.angle_beta   90.00
_cell.angle_gamma   90.00
#
_symmetry.space_group_name_H-M   'P 1'
#
loop_
_entity.id
_entity.type
_entity.pdbx_description
1 polymer ?
#
loop_
_entity_poly.entity_id
_entity_poly.type
_entity_poly.pdbx_seq_one_letter_code
_entity_poly.pdbx_strand_id
1 'polypeptide(L)'
;MPLLARGGAKKARLWTFVRDDRPWNGGAPPAAVFHFSRDRSATNPNEHLAGWQGVLQADAYGGYNDLYRADRDAGPVTSALCWSHARRKFFELADIAGNVRKGKPAHQISPVALEAVKRIDAIFDIERELGGLDADARLATRQDLSRPLVNSLHDWLLAERAKLSRHNKVAKAINYMFEKDGRWQAFTAFLDDGRICLTNNAAERNGCNNYASKQSWVIP
;
A
#
# COMPACT_ATOMS: atom_id res chain seq x y z
N MET A 1 16.77 9.95 2.52
CA MET A 1 18.18 10.07 2.95
C MET A 1 18.61 11.54 2.95
N PRO A 2 19.27 12.07 4.00
CA PRO A 2 19.94 13.35 3.89
C PRO A 2 21.12 13.22 2.92
N LEU A 3 21.16 14.08 1.91
CA LEU A 3 22.26 14.23 0.98
C LEU A 3 22.97 15.55 1.28
N LEU A 4 24.27 15.51 1.52
CA LEU A 4 25.05 16.72 1.65
C LEU A 4 25.11 17.44 0.29
N ALA A 5 24.69 18.70 0.27
CA ALA A 5 24.76 19.54 -0.92
C ALA A 5 25.26 20.94 -0.54
N ARG A 6 25.73 21.69 -1.53
CA ARG A 6 26.13 23.09 -1.34
C ARG A 6 24.92 23.89 -0.83
N GLY A 7 25.07 24.56 0.31
CA GLY A 7 24.00 25.30 0.98
C GLY A 7 23.14 24.49 1.97
N GLY A 8 23.51 23.23 2.28
CA GLY A 8 22.88 22.45 3.34
C GLY A 8 22.38 21.06 2.90
N ALA A 9 21.87 20.29 3.85
CA ALA A 9 21.36 18.95 3.59
C ALA A 9 20.06 18.99 2.75
N LYS A 10 20.01 18.22 1.66
CA LYS A 10 18.81 18.01 0.84
C LYS A 10 18.22 16.62 1.06
N LYS A 11 16.89 16.49 0.90
CA LYS A 11 16.21 15.18 0.99
C LYS A 11 16.33 14.43 -0.33
N ALA A 12 17.17 13.40 -0.37
CA ALA A 12 17.29 12.45 -1.47
C ALA A 12 16.47 11.17 -1.21
N ARG A 13 16.30 10.35 -2.25
CA ARG A 13 15.58 9.07 -2.23
C ARG A 13 16.49 7.92 -2.65
N LEU A 14 16.30 6.80 -1.96
CA LEU A 14 16.74 5.49 -2.40
C LEU A 14 15.46 4.73 -2.74
N TRP A 15 15.32 4.32 -3.99
CA TRP A 15 14.21 3.52 -4.49
C TRP A 15 14.63 2.06 -4.42
N THR A 16 13.79 1.20 -3.86
CA THR A 16 14.12 -0.21 -3.63
C THR A 16 13.07 -1.11 -4.28
N PHE A 17 13.40 -1.66 -5.43
CA PHE A 17 12.57 -2.63 -6.14
C PHE A 17 12.98 -4.05 -5.73
N VAL A 18 12.14 -4.76 -5.00
CA VAL A 18 12.42 -6.11 -4.49
C VAL A 18 11.62 -7.11 -5.29
N ARG A 19 12.18 -8.27 -5.62
CA ARG A 19 11.40 -9.48 -5.90
C ARG A 19 11.50 -10.44 -4.74
N ASP A 20 10.37 -10.95 -4.26
CA ASP A 20 10.35 -11.95 -3.19
C ASP A 20 9.10 -12.82 -3.28
N ASP A 21 9.29 -14.03 -3.80
CA ASP A 21 8.21 -14.99 -4.04
C ASP A 21 7.93 -15.92 -2.86
N ARG A 22 8.81 -15.90 -1.85
CA ARG A 22 8.69 -16.75 -0.66
C ARG A 22 7.35 -16.63 0.06
N PRO A 23 6.70 -15.45 0.15
CA PRO A 23 5.39 -15.35 0.80
C PRO A 23 4.32 -16.25 0.18
N TRP A 24 4.40 -16.52 -1.13
CA TRP A 24 3.47 -17.39 -1.85
C TRP A 24 4.15 -18.70 -2.31
N ASN A 25 5.27 -19.09 -1.68
CA ASN A 25 6.02 -20.30 -2.02
C ASN A 25 6.43 -20.41 -3.50
N GLY A 26 6.73 -19.26 -4.14
CA GLY A 26 7.23 -19.27 -5.50
C GLY A 26 8.72 -19.59 -5.58
N GLY A 27 9.14 -20.06 -6.76
CA GLY A 27 10.48 -20.60 -6.99
C GLY A 27 11.55 -19.57 -7.33
N ALA A 28 11.21 -18.29 -7.59
CA ALA A 28 12.21 -17.31 -7.97
C ALA A 28 13.04 -16.89 -6.74
N PRO A 29 14.39 -16.81 -6.87
CA PRO A 29 15.22 -16.34 -5.78
C PRO A 29 14.90 -14.86 -5.46
N PRO A 30 14.91 -14.45 -4.18
CA PRO A 30 14.67 -13.05 -3.84
C PRO A 30 15.78 -12.16 -4.43
N ALA A 31 15.39 -10.99 -4.94
CA ALA A 31 16.31 -10.02 -5.54
C ALA A 31 15.94 -8.60 -5.08
N ALA A 32 16.90 -7.67 -5.10
CA ALA A 32 16.63 -6.26 -4.85
C ALA A 32 17.49 -5.38 -5.76
N VAL A 33 16.87 -4.36 -6.34
CA VAL A 33 17.51 -3.32 -7.14
C VAL A 33 17.33 -1.99 -6.44
N PHE A 34 18.41 -1.23 -6.32
CA PHE A 34 18.44 0.06 -5.66
C PHE A 34 18.78 1.16 -6.66
N HIS A 35 17.96 2.20 -6.70
CA HIS A 35 18.25 3.42 -7.46
C HIS A 35 18.32 4.62 -6.53
N PHE A 36 19.24 5.54 -6.78
CA PHE A 36 19.35 6.78 -6.03
C PHE A 36 18.86 7.96 -6.86
N SER A 37 18.10 8.86 -6.25
CA SER A 37 17.75 10.15 -6.84
C SER A 37 17.79 11.28 -5.83
N ARG A 38 17.96 12.51 -6.31
CA ARG A 38 18.05 13.71 -5.46
C ARG A 38 16.70 14.26 -5.02
N ASP A 39 15.61 13.77 -5.61
CA ASP A 39 14.25 14.18 -5.33
C ASP A 39 13.29 12.98 -5.37
N ARG A 40 11.99 13.25 -5.23
CA ARG A 40 10.92 12.27 -5.35
C ARG A 40 10.02 12.62 -6.53
N SER A 41 10.57 13.05 -7.65
CA SER A 41 9.79 13.29 -8.87
C SER A 41 9.25 11.96 -9.41
N ALA A 42 8.11 12.03 -10.11
CA ALA A 42 7.56 10.91 -10.88
C ALA A 42 8.50 10.46 -12.01
N THR A 43 9.40 11.34 -12.48
CA THR A 43 10.39 11.01 -13.51
C THR A 43 11.25 9.81 -13.12
N ASN A 44 11.69 9.74 -11.86
CA ASN A 44 12.62 8.69 -11.40
C ASN A 44 12.03 7.27 -11.55
N PRO A 45 10.88 6.92 -10.94
CA PRO A 45 10.33 5.58 -11.10
C PRO A 45 9.93 5.25 -12.55
N ASN A 46 9.54 6.24 -13.35
CA ASN A 46 9.26 6.04 -14.77
C ASN A 46 10.52 5.66 -15.57
N GLU A 47 11.66 6.32 -15.30
CA GLU A 47 12.94 5.96 -15.91
C GLU A 47 13.44 4.59 -15.44
N HIS A 48 13.39 4.33 -14.13
CA HIS A 48 13.88 3.05 -13.56
C HIS A 48 13.12 1.85 -14.11
N LEU A 49 11.82 1.99 -14.33
CA LEU A 49 10.95 0.90 -14.78
C LEU A 49 10.59 0.99 -16.26
N ALA A 50 11.21 1.87 -17.05
CA ALA A 50 10.81 2.22 -18.43
C ALA A 50 10.53 1.01 -19.34
N GLY A 51 11.34 -0.05 -19.26
CA GLY A 51 11.15 -1.29 -20.03
C GLY A 51 10.46 -2.44 -19.28
N TRP A 52 10.06 -2.24 -18.03
CA TRP A 52 9.53 -3.28 -17.16
C TRP A 52 7.99 -3.34 -17.20
N GLN A 53 7.47 -4.56 -17.04
CA GLN A 53 6.05 -4.89 -16.90
C GLN A 53 5.87 -5.89 -15.75
N GLY A 54 4.69 -5.90 -15.15
CA GLY A 54 4.32 -6.82 -14.09
C GLY A 54 3.43 -6.17 -13.05
N VAL A 55 3.36 -6.78 -11.87
CA VAL A 55 2.63 -6.23 -10.72
C VAL A 55 3.54 -5.35 -9.88
N LEU A 56 3.19 -4.08 -9.73
CA LEU A 56 3.88 -3.15 -8.86
C LEU A 56 3.08 -2.96 -7.58
N GLN A 57 3.57 -3.55 -6.49
CA GLN A 57 2.93 -3.44 -5.19
C GLN A 57 3.50 -2.33 -4.31
N ALA A 58 2.68 -1.34 -3.95
CA ALA A 58 3.02 -0.36 -2.91
C ALA A 58 1.85 0.54 -2.49
N ASP A 59 2.12 1.69 -1.86
CA ASP A 59 1.10 2.66 -1.51
C ASP A 59 0.59 3.45 -2.73
N ALA A 60 -0.47 4.23 -2.53
CA ALA A 60 -1.05 5.08 -3.57
C ALA A 60 -0.22 6.37 -3.86
N TYR A 61 1.11 6.28 -3.90
CA TYR A 61 1.95 7.41 -4.29
C TYR A 61 1.73 7.75 -5.77
N GLY A 62 1.35 9.01 -6.03
CA GLY A 62 0.95 9.44 -7.37
C GLY A 62 2.08 9.46 -8.41
N GLY A 63 3.35 9.33 -8.03
CA GLY A 63 4.46 9.33 -8.98
C GLY A 63 4.56 8.06 -9.83
N TYR A 64 3.76 7.04 -9.54
CA TYR A 64 3.68 5.81 -10.35
C TYR A 64 2.54 5.82 -11.37
N ASN A 65 1.66 6.83 -11.37
CA ASN A 65 0.46 6.79 -12.20
C ASN A 65 0.77 6.60 -13.69
N ASP A 66 1.89 7.16 -14.17
CA ASP A 66 2.29 7.06 -15.57
C ASP A 66 2.68 5.63 -15.98
N LEU A 67 3.19 4.82 -15.03
CA LEU A 67 3.48 3.41 -15.28
C LEU A 67 2.21 2.58 -15.54
N TYR A 68 1.07 3.01 -15.02
CA TYR A 68 -0.20 2.28 -15.10
C TYR A 68 -1.01 2.62 -16.36
N ARG A 69 -0.51 3.53 -17.20
CA ARG A 69 -1.24 3.96 -18.39
C ARG A 69 -1.27 2.85 -19.44
N ALA A 70 -2.45 2.66 -20.05
CA ALA A 70 -2.66 1.65 -21.09
C ALA A 70 -1.86 1.94 -22.37
N ASP A 71 -1.53 3.21 -22.64
CA ASP A 71 -0.79 3.67 -23.82
C ASP A 71 0.74 3.73 -23.61
N ARG A 72 1.24 3.14 -22.52
CA ARG A 72 2.68 3.08 -22.25
C ARG A 72 3.38 2.12 -23.22
N ASP A 73 4.50 2.54 -23.81
CA ASP A 73 5.24 1.78 -24.84
C ASP A 73 5.58 0.34 -24.42
N ALA A 74 6.15 0.19 -23.23
CA ALA A 74 6.48 -1.12 -22.69
C ALA A 74 5.25 -1.85 -22.14
N GLY A 75 4.02 -1.38 -22.33
CA GLY A 75 2.79 -1.93 -21.75
C GLY A 75 2.48 -1.40 -20.34
N PRO A 76 1.21 -1.49 -19.90
CA PRO A 76 0.81 -1.03 -18.58
C PRO A 76 1.36 -1.92 -17.47
N VAL A 77 1.83 -1.29 -16.40
CA VAL A 77 2.12 -1.97 -15.13
C VAL A 77 0.80 -2.19 -14.38
N THR A 78 0.63 -3.39 -13.81
CA THR A 78 -0.51 -3.70 -12.94
C THR A 78 -0.29 -3.10 -11.56
N SER A 79 -1.19 -2.22 -11.10
CA SER A 79 -1.09 -1.62 -9.77
C SER A 79 -1.68 -2.54 -8.69
N ALA A 80 -0.92 -2.79 -7.63
CA ALA A 80 -1.41 -3.44 -6.41
C ALA A 80 -1.17 -2.53 -5.19
N LEU A 81 -2.24 -2.15 -4.49
CA LEU A 81 -2.13 -1.18 -3.39
C LEU A 81 -2.00 -1.83 -2.01
N CYS A 82 -1.06 -1.31 -1.22
CA CYS A 82 -0.71 -1.84 0.09
C CYS A 82 -1.73 -1.45 1.16
N TRP A 83 -2.39 -2.45 1.75
CA TRP A 83 -3.40 -2.24 2.78
C TRP A 83 -2.84 -1.70 4.09
N SER A 84 -1.56 -1.96 4.43
CA SER A 84 -0.92 -1.36 5.62
C SER A 84 -0.97 0.17 5.58
N HIS A 85 -0.83 0.77 4.40
CA HIS A 85 -0.89 2.22 4.22
C HIS A 85 -2.31 2.77 4.34
N ALA A 86 -3.32 2.04 3.86
CA ALA A 86 -4.71 2.38 4.05
C ALA A 86 -5.11 2.27 5.53
N ARG A 87 -4.83 1.10 6.16
CA ARG A 87 -5.07 0.81 7.58
C ARG A 87 -4.47 1.89 8.49
N ARG A 88 -3.23 2.28 8.25
CA ARG A 88 -2.52 3.29 9.05
C ARG A 88 -3.29 4.61 9.14
N LYS A 89 -3.99 5.03 8.08
CA LYS A 89 -4.75 6.29 8.08
C LYS A 89 -5.95 6.23 9.02
N PHE A 90 -6.61 5.08 9.12
CA PHE A 90 -7.67 4.85 10.10
C PHE A 90 -7.09 4.71 11.51
N PHE A 91 -6.00 3.95 11.66
CA PHE A 91 -5.33 3.76 12.95
C PHE A 91 -4.88 5.08 13.58
N GLU A 92 -4.28 6.00 12.82
CA GLU A 92 -3.86 7.32 13.32
C GLU A 92 -5.05 8.17 13.81
N LEU A 93 -6.28 7.89 13.34
CA LEU A 93 -7.53 8.52 13.79
C LEU A 93 -8.20 7.77 14.95
N ALA A 94 -7.82 6.52 15.20
CA ALA A 94 -8.32 5.71 16.32
C ALA A 94 -7.37 5.76 17.54
N ASP A 95 -6.09 6.08 17.35
CA ASP A 95 -5.07 6.06 18.41
C ASP A 95 -5.18 7.26 19.36
N ILE A 96 -5.80 7.04 20.52
CA ILE A 96 -5.97 8.02 21.61
C ILE A 96 -4.62 8.46 22.17
N ALA A 97 -3.78 7.49 22.55
CA ALA A 97 -2.55 7.74 23.30
C ALA A 97 -1.51 8.47 22.43
N GLY A 98 -1.41 8.10 21.15
CA GLY A 98 -0.57 8.79 20.18
C GLY A 98 -1.05 10.19 19.80
N ASN A 99 -2.37 10.44 19.84
CA ASN A 99 -2.91 11.78 19.59
C ASN A 99 -2.72 12.71 20.81
N VAL A 100 -2.91 12.21 22.03
CA VAL A 100 -2.64 12.96 23.27
C VAL A 100 -1.16 13.34 23.38
N ARG A 101 -0.23 12.41 23.12
CA ARG A 101 1.23 12.70 23.10
C ARG A 101 1.64 13.76 22.06
N LYS A 102 0.84 13.95 21.01
CA LYS A 102 1.07 14.96 19.96
C LYS A 102 0.33 16.27 20.21
N GLY A 103 -0.22 16.47 21.41
CA GLY A 103 -0.98 17.67 21.78
C GLY A 103 -2.30 17.83 21.02
N LYS A 104 -2.82 16.76 20.40
CA LYS A 104 -4.12 16.78 19.74
C LYS A 104 -5.19 16.44 20.78
N PRO A 105 -6.30 17.18 20.83
CA PRO A 105 -7.31 17.00 21.86
C PRO A 105 -7.91 15.57 21.79
N ALA A 106 -8.04 14.94 22.97
CA ALA A 106 -8.40 13.53 23.13
C ALA A 106 -9.81 13.14 22.63
N HIS A 107 -10.65 14.11 22.26
CA HIS A 107 -12.06 13.89 21.89
C HIS A 107 -12.29 13.37 20.45
N GLN A 108 -11.24 13.02 19.68
CA GLN A 108 -11.37 12.63 18.27
C GLN A 108 -11.04 11.16 17.98
N ILE A 109 -11.45 10.23 18.86
CA ILE A 109 -11.62 8.84 18.38
C ILE A 109 -12.84 8.87 17.48
N SER A 110 -12.66 8.54 16.21
CA SER A 110 -13.82 8.24 15.39
C SER A 110 -14.20 6.78 15.58
N PRO A 111 -15.42 6.46 16.06
CA PRO A 111 -15.92 5.08 16.10
C PRO A 111 -15.83 4.41 14.72
N VAL A 112 -16.04 5.18 13.65
CA VAL A 112 -15.86 4.73 12.25
C VAL A 112 -14.40 4.38 11.98
N ALA A 113 -13.42 5.18 12.42
CA ALA A 113 -12.01 4.82 12.22
C ALA A 113 -11.61 3.55 12.97
N LEU A 114 -12.10 3.38 14.21
CA LEU A 114 -11.84 2.17 15.00
C LEU A 114 -12.46 0.93 14.34
N GLU A 115 -13.70 1.03 13.89
CA GLU A 115 -14.40 -0.05 13.20
C GLU A 115 -13.74 -0.41 11.86
N ALA A 116 -13.28 0.59 11.10
CA ALA A 116 -12.51 0.36 9.87
C ALA A 116 -11.22 -0.43 10.15
N VAL A 117 -10.50 -0.09 11.23
CA VAL A 117 -9.29 -0.84 11.65
C VAL A 117 -9.65 -2.29 11.98
N LYS A 118 -10.70 -2.53 12.77
CA LYS A 118 -11.15 -3.89 13.13
C LYS A 118 -11.50 -4.74 11.92
N ARG A 119 -12.26 -4.18 10.97
CA ARG A 119 -12.63 -4.87 9.73
C ARG A 119 -11.43 -5.19 8.86
N ILE A 120 -10.49 -4.26 8.76
CA ILE A 120 -9.23 -4.48 8.05
C ILE A 120 -8.39 -5.55 8.77
N ASP A 121 -8.33 -5.53 10.11
CA ASP A 121 -7.58 -6.51 10.91
C ASP A 121 -8.07 -7.94 10.67
N ALA A 122 -9.38 -8.16 10.55
CA ALA A 122 -9.93 -9.46 10.20
C ALA A 122 -9.41 -10.00 8.83
N ILE A 123 -9.21 -9.12 7.85
CA ILE A 123 -8.61 -9.48 6.55
C ILE A 123 -7.11 -9.80 6.72
N PHE A 124 -6.40 -9.01 7.54
CA PHE A 124 -4.99 -9.27 7.85
C PHE A 124 -4.78 -10.60 8.59
N ASP A 125 -5.72 -11.01 9.43
CA ASP A 125 -5.65 -12.26 10.17
C ASP A 125 -5.79 -13.46 9.23
N ILE A 126 -6.70 -13.41 8.25
CA ILE A 126 -6.76 -14.43 7.19
C ILE A 126 -5.42 -14.48 6.43
N GLU A 127 -4.91 -13.34 5.97
CA GLU A 127 -3.67 -13.29 5.18
C GLU A 127 -2.42 -13.76 5.95
N ARG A 128 -2.46 -13.76 7.28
CA ARG A 128 -1.39 -14.31 8.13
C ARG A 128 -1.31 -15.82 8.01
N GLU A 129 -2.46 -16.50 7.97
CA GLU A 129 -2.57 -17.95 7.82
C GLU A 129 -2.21 -18.43 6.41
N LEU A 130 -2.25 -17.53 5.42
CA LEU A 130 -1.92 -17.81 4.03
C LEU A 130 -0.42 -17.78 3.71
N GLY A 131 0.43 -17.41 4.67
CA GLY A 131 1.87 -17.29 4.46
C GLY A 131 2.53 -18.64 4.13
N GLY A 132 3.26 -18.70 3.02
CA GLY A 132 3.98 -19.90 2.59
C GLY A 132 3.12 -20.95 1.88
N LEU A 133 1.83 -20.69 1.69
CA LEU A 133 1.01 -21.45 0.75
C LEU A 133 1.30 -21.01 -0.69
N ASP A 134 1.06 -21.89 -1.66
CA ASP A 134 1.17 -21.54 -3.08
C ASP A 134 0.08 -20.54 -3.53
N ALA A 135 0.27 -19.93 -4.69
CA ALA A 135 -0.63 -18.90 -5.19
C ALA A 135 -2.09 -19.40 -5.34
N ASP A 136 -2.31 -20.64 -5.76
CA ASP A 136 -3.65 -21.17 -6.00
C ASP A 136 -4.40 -21.43 -4.69
N ALA A 137 -3.73 -22.02 -3.69
CA ALA A 137 -4.30 -22.23 -2.36
C ALA A 137 -4.62 -20.90 -1.65
N ARG A 138 -3.77 -19.89 -1.82
CA ARG A 138 -4.04 -18.53 -1.35
C ARG A 138 -5.26 -17.95 -2.03
N LEU A 139 -5.35 -18.06 -3.36
CA LEU A 139 -6.47 -17.53 -4.14
C LEU A 139 -7.79 -18.19 -3.73
N ALA A 140 -7.82 -19.51 -3.57
CA ALA A 140 -8.99 -20.26 -3.14
C ALA A 140 -9.51 -19.76 -1.77
N THR A 141 -8.63 -19.71 -0.77
CA THR A 141 -9.01 -19.22 0.57
C THR A 141 -9.48 -17.76 0.55
N ARG A 142 -8.89 -16.92 -0.32
CA ARG A 142 -9.32 -15.53 -0.48
C ARG A 142 -10.71 -15.41 -1.09
N GLN A 143 -11.09 -16.28 -2.02
CA GLN A 143 -12.47 -16.30 -2.54
C GLN A 143 -13.46 -16.59 -1.42
N ASP A 144 -13.15 -17.59 -0.59
CA ASP A 144 -14.08 -18.09 0.42
C ASP A 144 -14.16 -17.19 1.65
N LEU A 145 -13.02 -16.69 2.13
CA LEU A 145 -12.93 -15.98 3.42
C LEU A 145 -12.70 -14.47 3.26
N SER A 146 -11.73 -14.06 2.43
CA SER A 146 -11.33 -12.64 2.33
C SER A 146 -12.34 -11.82 1.54
N ARG A 147 -12.83 -12.32 0.40
CA ARG A 147 -13.72 -11.57 -0.51
C ARG A 147 -15.03 -11.12 0.17
N PRO A 148 -15.75 -11.95 0.95
CA PRO A 148 -16.93 -11.50 1.67
C PRO A 148 -16.64 -10.35 2.64
N LEU A 149 -15.52 -10.40 3.37
CA LEU A 149 -15.12 -9.34 4.30
C LEU A 149 -14.74 -8.04 3.57
N VAL A 150 -14.02 -8.15 2.45
CA VAL A 150 -13.66 -7.00 1.62
C VAL A 150 -14.90 -6.34 1.02
N ASN A 151 -15.87 -7.12 0.52
CA ASN A 151 -17.12 -6.58 -0.01
C ASN A 151 -17.94 -5.90 1.10
N SER A 152 -18.05 -6.53 2.27
CA SER A 152 -18.73 -5.91 3.43
C SER A 152 -18.05 -4.60 3.86
N LEU A 153 -16.71 -4.57 3.88
CA LEU A 153 -15.94 -3.37 4.19
C LEU A 153 -16.16 -2.28 3.14
N HIS A 154 -16.17 -2.63 1.85
CA HIS A 154 -16.42 -1.71 0.74
C HIS A 154 -17.74 -0.95 0.93
N ASP A 155 -18.84 -1.71 1.07
CA ASP A 155 -20.18 -1.14 1.13
C ASP A 155 -20.36 -0.28 2.39
N TRP A 156 -19.84 -0.77 3.51
CA TRP A 156 -19.86 -0.04 4.77
C TRP A 156 -19.05 1.27 4.69
N LEU A 157 -17.85 1.25 4.09
CA LEU A 157 -17.03 2.46 3.94
C LEU A 157 -17.72 3.51 3.05
N LEU A 158 -18.38 3.09 1.97
CA LEU A 158 -19.13 4.02 1.11
C LEU A 158 -20.34 4.61 1.85
N ALA A 159 -21.08 3.79 2.60
CA ALA A 159 -22.21 4.26 3.41
C ALA A 159 -21.76 5.26 4.49
N GLU A 160 -20.65 5.01 5.18
CA GLU A 160 -20.09 5.95 6.14
C GLU A 160 -19.57 7.22 5.45
N ARG A 161 -18.93 7.09 4.29
CA ARG A 161 -18.41 8.23 3.54
C ARG A 161 -19.51 9.22 3.13
N ALA A 162 -20.69 8.73 2.78
CA ALA A 162 -21.83 9.54 2.38
C ALA A 162 -22.35 10.44 3.53
N LYS A 163 -22.17 10.02 4.78
CA LYS A 163 -22.60 10.75 5.99
C LYS A 163 -21.62 11.86 6.40
N LEU A 164 -20.42 11.88 5.80
CA LEU A 164 -19.31 12.73 6.24
C LEU A 164 -19.04 13.88 5.26
N SER A 165 -18.75 15.06 5.80
CA SER A 165 -18.31 16.20 4.99
C SER A 165 -16.94 15.94 4.35
N ARG A 166 -16.66 16.59 3.21
CA ARG A 166 -15.38 16.47 2.49
C ARG A 166 -14.14 16.83 3.31
N HIS A 167 -14.32 17.64 4.35
CA HIS A 167 -13.21 18.11 5.21
C HIS A 167 -12.93 17.16 6.37
N ASN A 168 -13.83 16.21 6.65
CA ASN A 168 -13.69 15.25 7.72
C ASN A 168 -12.44 14.36 7.50
N LYS A 169 -11.65 14.14 8.56
CA LYS A 169 -10.41 13.35 8.48
C LYS A 169 -10.67 11.88 8.13
N VAL A 170 -11.77 11.30 8.62
CA VAL A 170 -12.20 9.93 8.27
C VAL A 170 -12.61 9.89 6.82
N ALA A 171 -13.37 10.87 6.32
CA ALA A 171 -13.71 10.94 4.90
C ALA A 171 -12.45 10.99 4.01
N LYS A 172 -11.40 11.70 4.43
CA LYS A 172 -10.09 11.69 3.74
C LYS A 172 -9.40 10.31 3.80
N ALA A 173 -9.51 9.59 4.92
CA ALA A 173 -8.98 8.24 5.03
C ALA A 173 -9.74 7.24 4.14
N ILE A 174 -11.07 7.36 4.04
CA ILE A 174 -11.90 6.57 3.12
C ILE A 174 -11.53 6.91 1.67
N ASN A 175 -11.52 8.20 1.30
CA ASN A 175 -11.13 8.65 -0.03
C ASN A 175 -9.75 8.16 -0.45
N TYR A 176 -8.82 7.91 0.48
CA TYR A 176 -7.55 7.29 0.12
C TYR A 176 -7.71 5.94 -0.60
N MET A 177 -8.76 5.18 -0.32
CA MET A 177 -9.07 3.91 -0.98
C MET A 177 -9.95 4.06 -2.23
N PHE A 178 -10.63 5.19 -2.41
CA PHE A 178 -11.72 5.35 -3.41
C PHE A 178 -11.57 6.52 -4.39
N GLU A 179 -10.80 7.55 -4.07
CA GLU A 179 -10.89 8.88 -4.73
C GLU A 179 -10.53 8.89 -6.22
N LYS A 180 -9.72 7.93 -6.69
CA LYS A 180 -9.37 7.83 -8.12
C LYS A 180 -10.02 6.60 -8.71
N ASP A 181 -10.41 6.71 -9.97
CA ASP A 181 -10.88 5.58 -10.75
C ASP A 181 -9.87 4.43 -10.73
N GLY A 182 -10.36 3.20 -10.66
CA GLY A 182 -9.52 1.99 -10.52
C GLY A 182 -8.84 1.81 -9.16
N ARG A 183 -8.97 2.73 -8.19
CA ARG A 183 -8.20 2.66 -6.94
C ARG A 183 -8.64 1.52 -6.02
N TRP A 184 -9.94 1.30 -5.87
CA TRP A 184 -10.43 0.19 -5.07
C TRP A 184 -10.02 -1.14 -5.71
N GLN A 185 -10.12 -1.25 -7.03
CA GLN A 185 -9.69 -2.40 -7.82
C GLN A 185 -8.20 -2.71 -7.57
N ALA A 186 -7.34 -1.69 -7.56
CA ALA A 186 -5.93 -1.87 -7.24
C ALA A 186 -5.68 -2.30 -5.78
N PHE A 187 -6.52 -1.88 -4.82
CA PHE A 187 -6.49 -2.43 -3.46
C PHE A 187 -6.97 -3.88 -3.42
N THR A 188 -7.96 -4.25 -4.22
CA THR A 188 -8.55 -5.60 -4.20
C THR A 188 -7.92 -6.59 -5.16
N ALA A 189 -6.90 -6.20 -5.95
CA ALA A 189 -6.24 -7.09 -6.91
C ALA A 189 -5.70 -8.39 -6.28
N PHE A 190 -5.35 -8.38 -4.99
CA PHE A 190 -4.93 -9.59 -4.28
C PHE A 190 -6.03 -10.66 -4.18
N LEU A 191 -7.31 -10.27 -4.25
CA LEU A 191 -8.41 -11.22 -4.29
C LEU A 191 -8.47 -12.00 -5.59
N ASP A 192 -7.83 -11.53 -6.66
CA ASP A 192 -7.89 -12.14 -7.99
C ASP A 192 -6.55 -12.74 -8.42
N ASP A 193 -5.47 -12.48 -7.66
CA ASP A 193 -4.13 -13.02 -7.92
C ASP A 193 -3.44 -13.43 -6.61
N GLY A 194 -3.22 -14.74 -6.44
CA GLY A 194 -2.59 -15.36 -5.29
C GLY A 194 -1.15 -14.93 -5.00
N ARG A 195 -0.45 -14.39 -6.01
CA ARG A 195 0.95 -13.92 -5.91
C ARG A 195 1.03 -12.55 -5.25
N ILE A 196 -0.04 -11.76 -5.33
CA ILE A 196 -0.10 -10.42 -4.74
C ILE A 196 -0.29 -10.55 -3.23
N CYS A 197 0.65 -9.98 -2.46
CA CYS A 197 0.54 -9.92 -1.02
C CYS A 197 -0.43 -8.82 -0.59
N LEU A 198 -0.97 -8.87 0.63
CA LEU A 198 -1.77 -7.76 1.17
C LEU A 198 -0.92 -6.50 1.47
N THR A 199 0.37 -6.69 1.70
CA THR A 199 1.32 -5.63 2.07
C THR A 199 2.61 -5.69 1.26
N ASN A 200 3.25 -4.54 1.05
CA ASN A 200 4.58 -4.42 0.46
C ASN A 200 5.72 -4.60 1.49
N ASN A 201 5.45 -5.23 2.64
CA ASN A 201 6.36 -5.29 3.78
C ASN A 201 7.70 -5.99 3.46
N ALA A 202 7.75 -6.93 2.51
CA ALA A 202 9.00 -7.59 2.13
C ALA A 202 10.05 -6.57 1.69
N ALA A 203 9.61 -5.54 0.99
CA ALA A 203 10.48 -4.48 0.58
C ALA A 203 10.80 -3.51 1.74
N GLU A 204 9.88 -3.33 2.70
CA GLU A 204 10.13 -2.50 3.89
C GLU A 204 11.13 -3.17 4.86
N ARG A 205 11.12 -4.51 4.93
CA ARG A 205 12.02 -5.33 5.74
C ARG A 205 13.45 -5.42 5.18
N ASN A 206 13.63 -5.32 3.86
CA ASN A 206 14.94 -5.43 3.20
C ASN A 206 15.78 -4.12 3.18
N GLY A 207 15.45 -3.12 4.01
CA GLY A 207 16.43 -2.10 4.43
C GLY A 207 16.25 -0.69 3.88
N CYS A 208 15.45 0.12 4.58
CA CYS A 208 15.95 1.38 5.15
C CYS A 208 15.15 1.73 6.42
N ASN A 209 15.37 0.94 7.47
CA ASN A 209 14.65 1.06 8.75
C ASN A 209 15.12 2.24 9.63
N ASN A 210 15.93 3.19 9.12
CA ASN A 210 16.44 4.32 9.92
C ASN A 210 16.52 5.68 9.20
N TYR A 211 15.91 5.84 8.03
CA TYR A 211 15.81 7.15 7.39
C TYR A 211 14.39 7.39 6.92
N ALA A 212 13.73 8.38 7.52
CA ALA A 212 12.37 8.78 7.25
C ALA A 212 12.11 9.01 5.75
N SER A 213 11.71 7.95 5.04
CA SER A 213 10.71 7.97 3.99
C SER A 213 10.27 6.58 3.57
N LYS A 214 9.07 6.25 4.03
CA LYS A 214 8.28 5.08 3.71
C LYS A 214 8.15 4.91 2.20
N GLN A 215 8.49 3.73 1.69
CA GLN A 215 7.81 2.97 0.63
C GLN A 215 8.79 2.06 -0.09
N SER A 216 8.53 0.77 0.02
CA SER A 216 9.32 -0.25 -0.63
C SER A 216 8.44 -1.12 -1.53
N TRP A 217 9.00 -1.75 -2.55
CA TRP A 217 8.27 -2.39 -3.66
C TRP A 217 8.51 -3.89 -3.74
N VAL A 218 7.46 -4.69 -3.99
CA VAL A 218 7.59 -6.11 -4.36
C VAL A 218 7.21 -6.27 -5.84
N ILE A 219 8.08 -6.95 -6.58
CA ILE A 219 7.98 -7.46 -7.94
C ILE A 219 7.81 -8.97 -7.77
N PRO A 220 6.81 -9.64 -8.35
CA PRO A 220 6.88 -11.08 -8.59
C PRO A 220 7.77 -11.38 -9.81
#